data_AF-A0A9D6YSS7-F1
#
_entry.id   AF-A0A9D6YSS7-F1
#
_cell.length_a   1.000
_cell.length_b   1.000
_cell.length_c   1.000
_cell.angle_alpha   90.00
_cell.angle_beta   90.00
_cell.angle_gamma   90.00
#
_symmetry.space_group_name_H-M   'P 1'
#
loop_
_entity.id
_entity.type
_entity.pdbx_description
1 polymer ?
#
loop_
_entity_poly.entity_id
_entity_poly.type
_entity_poly.pdbx_seq_one_letter_code
_entity_poly.pdbx_strand_id
1 'polypeptide(L)'
;MAATAHAEPPNAKTLLEDAKQNFQPIVIPPPINDSVTAARIELGRRLFFENRVSMDGNVSCAHCHLPDKQASDGLPKAIGVFGKENPRNAPSIFNAALNFKQHWRGERESLEDQAEKSLLGAVSFGNPDQATAMSKLKAVPAYAGAFAKAFPGDQDPINSKNWGVAVGAFERTLLTPSKFDAFLSGDASALSKQQQAGLRKFIDIGCA
;
A
#
# COMPACT_ATOMS: atom_id res chain seq x y z
N MET A 1 -46.19 16.63 -0.74
CA MET A 1 -45.24 15.92 0.17
C MET A 1 -45.18 14.47 -0.28
N ALA A 2 -44.13 14.10 -1.03
CA ALA A 2 -43.91 12.70 -1.40
C ALA A 2 -43.25 11.99 -0.22
N ALA A 3 -43.95 11.03 0.38
CA ALA A 3 -43.39 10.16 1.41
C ALA A 3 -42.28 9.33 0.76
N THR A 4 -41.03 9.56 1.17
CA THR A 4 -39.93 8.65 0.85
C THR A 4 -40.22 7.32 1.55
N ALA A 5 -40.54 6.31 0.76
CA ALA A 5 -40.66 4.94 1.24
C ALA A 5 -39.32 4.54 1.87
N HIS A 6 -39.27 4.47 3.20
CA HIS A 6 -38.19 3.82 3.90
C HIS A 6 -38.37 2.32 3.70
N ALA A 7 -37.66 1.76 2.71
CA ALA A 7 -37.51 0.33 2.60
C ALA A 7 -37.09 -0.24 3.96
N GLU A 8 -37.79 -1.26 4.41
CA GLU A 8 -37.49 -1.97 5.66
C GLU A 8 -36.00 -2.35 5.66
N PRO A 9 -35.25 -2.12 6.74
CA PRO A 9 -33.82 -2.39 6.75
C PRO A 9 -33.62 -3.87 6.38
N PRO A 10 -32.75 -4.16 5.41
CA PRO A 10 -32.60 -5.52 4.91
C PRO A 10 -32.29 -6.45 6.08
N ASN A 11 -32.85 -7.67 6.04
CA ASN A 11 -32.44 -8.72 6.96
C ASN A 11 -30.91 -8.79 6.90
N ALA A 12 -30.24 -8.50 8.04
CA ALA A 12 -28.79 -8.37 8.08
C ALA A 12 -28.09 -9.66 7.62
N LYS A 13 -28.75 -10.82 7.78
CA LYS A 13 -28.28 -12.10 7.25
C LYS A 13 -28.28 -12.10 5.71
N THR A 14 -29.36 -11.69 5.07
CA THR A 14 -29.43 -11.58 3.60
C THR A 14 -28.42 -10.57 3.07
N LEU A 15 -28.28 -9.41 3.72
CA LEU A 15 -27.27 -8.42 3.36
C LEU A 15 -25.84 -8.96 3.46
N LEU A 16 -25.55 -9.73 4.51
CA LEU A 16 -24.24 -10.37 4.68
C LEU A 16 -23.95 -11.37 3.55
N GLU A 17 -24.91 -12.23 3.21
CA GLU A 17 -24.72 -13.21 2.12
C GLU A 17 -24.49 -12.52 0.78
N ASP A 18 -25.24 -11.45 0.47
CA ASP A 18 -25.04 -10.67 -0.76
C ASP A 18 -23.68 -9.95 -0.77
N ALA A 19 -23.26 -9.40 0.37
CA ALA A 19 -21.97 -8.73 0.49
C ALA A 19 -20.81 -9.71 0.25
N LYS A 20 -20.91 -10.94 0.75
CA LYS A 20 -19.87 -11.99 0.57
C LYS A 20 -19.71 -12.48 -0.86
N GLN A 21 -20.66 -12.20 -1.76
CA GLN A 21 -20.51 -12.51 -3.18
C GLN A 21 -19.53 -11.57 -3.89
N ASN A 22 -19.32 -10.37 -3.35
CA ASN A 22 -18.52 -9.33 -4.00
C ASN A 22 -17.28 -8.92 -3.17
N PHE A 23 -17.34 -9.06 -1.85
CA PHE A 23 -16.31 -8.58 -0.93
C PHE A 23 -15.76 -9.71 -0.06
N GLN A 24 -14.51 -9.52 0.39
CA GLN A 24 -13.85 -10.39 1.36
C GLN A 24 -13.27 -9.55 2.50
N PRO A 25 -13.27 -10.05 3.74
CA PRO A 25 -12.63 -9.36 4.84
C PRO A 25 -11.11 -9.37 4.68
N ILE A 26 -10.46 -8.30 5.13
CA ILE A 26 -9.02 -8.27 5.33
C ILE A 26 -8.68 -9.21 6.48
N VAL A 27 -7.83 -10.21 6.20
CA VAL A 27 -7.38 -11.20 7.19
C VAL A 27 -6.04 -10.75 7.81
N ILE A 28 -5.98 -10.72 9.14
CA ILE A 28 -4.76 -10.44 9.92
C ILE A 28 -4.44 -11.61 10.86
N PRO A 29 -3.18 -12.09 10.95
CA PRO A 29 -2.02 -11.63 10.18
C PRO A 29 -2.14 -12.00 8.69
N PRO A 30 -1.50 -11.23 7.78
CA PRO A 30 -1.44 -11.62 6.38
C PRO A 30 -0.80 -13.00 6.25
N PRO A 31 -1.15 -13.79 5.22
CA PRO A 31 -0.52 -15.08 4.97
C PRO A 31 1.00 -14.93 4.92
N ILE A 32 1.70 -15.64 5.81
CA ILE A 32 3.16 -15.64 5.85
C ILE A 32 3.65 -16.37 4.60
N ASN A 33 4.52 -15.74 3.84
CA ASN A 33 5.31 -16.37 2.80
C ASN A 33 6.79 -16.10 3.04
N ASP A 34 7.67 -16.81 2.33
CA ASP A 34 9.12 -16.66 2.48
C ASP A 34 9.62 -15.26 2.08
N SER A 35 8.78 -14.42 1.44
CA SER A 35 9.12 -13.04 1.09
C SER A 35 8.99 -12.06 2.26
N VAL A 36 8.14 -12.36 3.25
CA VAL A 36 7.82 -11.47 4.39
C VAL A 36 8.45 -11.99 5.70
N THR A 37 9.73 -11.72 5.87
CA THR A 37 10.46 -12.03 7.12
C THR A 37 10.64 -10.79 7.98
N ALA A 38 10.82 -10.95 9.30
CA ALA A 38 11.07 -9.82 10.20
C ALA A 38 12.28 -8.97 9.78
N ALA A 39 13.34 -9.60 9.24
CA ALA A 39 14.51 -8.89 8.74
C ALA A 39 14.20 -8.05 7.49
N ARG A 40 13.38 -8.56 6.57
CA ARG A 40 12.95 -7.83 5.37
C ARG A 40 11.96 -6.71 5.70
N ILE A 41 11.03 -6.95 6.63
CA ILE A 41 10.12 -5.91 7.13
C ILE A 41 10.90 -4.75 7.74
N GLU A 42 11.86 -5.02 8.63
CA GLU A 42 12.66 -3.96 9.26
C GLU A 42 13.55 -3.23 8.26
N LEU A 43 14.16 -3.95 7.31
CA LEU A 43 14.90 -3.31 6.22
C LEU A 43 13.97 -2.43 5.37
N GLY A 44 12.83 -2.96 4.94
CA GLY A 44 11.82 -2.24 4.16
C GLY A 44 11.35 -0.98 4.85
N ARG A 45 11.07 -1.07 6.15
CA ARG A 45 10.72 0.08 6.98
C ARG A 45 11.82 1.14 6.94
N ARG A 46 13.10 0.79 7.04
CA ARG A 46 14.18 1.78 6.92
C ARG A 46 14.23 2.42 5.53
N LEU A 47 14.16 1.61 4.48
CA LEU A 47 14.21 2.07 3.09
C LEU A 47 13.03 2.98 2.73
N PHE A 48 11.84 2.71 3.28
CA PHE A 48 10.64 3.51 3.07
C PHE A 48 10.83 4.98 3.52
N PHE A 49 11.64 5.22 4.55
CA PHE A 49 11.97 6.56 5.05
C PHE A 49 13.34 7.06 4.55
N GLU A 50 14.03 6.32 3.68
CA GLU A 50 15.37 6.67 3.21
C GLU A 50 15.32 7.69 2.08
N ASN A 51 15.70 8.94 2.39
CA ASN A 51 15.69 10.02 1.41
C ASN A 51 16.98 10.11 0.59
N ARG A 52 18.10 9.58 1.08
CA ARG A 52 19.40 9.67 0.39
C ARG A 52 19.40 8.96 -0.97
N VAL A 53 18.42 8.10 -1.24
CA VAL A 53 18.29 7.40 -2.53
C VAL A 53 17.76 8.31 -3.64
N SER A 54 16.97 9.36 -3.35
CA SER A 54 16.53 10.30 -4.38
C SER A 54 17.70 11.07 -4.98
N MET A 55 17.51 11.63 -6.17
CA MET A 55 18.57 12.35 -6.88
C MET A 55 19.08 13.56 -6.11
N ASP A 56 18.20 14.24 -5.36
CA ASP A 56 18.53 15.40 -4.52
C ASP A 56 18.70 15.08 -3.03
N GLY A 57 18.51 13.83 -2.62
CA GLY A 57 18.57 13.40 -1.22
C GLY A 57 17.40 13.83 -0.34
N ASN A 58 16.32 14.38 -0.90
CA ASN A 58 15.19 14.96 -0.14
C ASN A 58 13.91 14.13 -0.15
N VAL A 59 13.81 13.10 -1.01
CA VAL A 59 12.56 12.34 -1.22
C VAL A 59 12.72 10.89 -0.82
N SER A 60 11.78 10.41 0.00
CA SER A 60 11.58 9.00 0.33
C SER A 60 10.13 8.60 0.02
N CYS A 61 9.77 7.33 0.18
CA CYS A 61 8.37 6.89 0.04
C CYS A 61 7.47 7.65 1.02
N ALA A 62 7.95 7.84 2.26
CA ALA A 62 7.25 8.59 3.30
C ALA A 62 7.02 10.08 2.99
N HIS A 63 7.71 10.66 2.00
CA HIS A 63 7.47 12.04 1.57
C HIS A 63 6.08 12.21 0.95
N CYS A 64 5.62 11.23 0.18
CA CYS A 64 4.31 11.25 -0.50
C CYS A 64 3.27 10.34 0.16
N HIS A 65 3.69 9.43 1.04
CA HIS A 65 2.83 8.45 1.70
C HIS A 65 2.89 8.63 3.22
N LEU A 66 2.33 9.74 3.68
CA LEU A 66 2.41 10.20 5.06
C LEU A 66 1.39 9.45 5.95
N PRO A 67 1.83 8.78 7.03
CA PRO A 67 0.93 8.01 7.91
C PRO A 67 -0.24 8.84 8.49
N ASP A 68 -0.01 10.11 8.84
CA ASP A 68 -1.03 11.01 9.39
C ASP A 68 -2.06 11.49 8.35
N LYS A 69 -1.77 11.26 7.06
CA LYS A 69 -2.66 11.54 5.92
C LYS A 69 -3.17 10.25 5.29
N GLN A 70 -3.43 9.23 6.12
CA GLN A 70 -3.91 7.92 5.66
C GLN A 70 -2.97 7.28 4.62
N ALA A 71 -1.66 7.43 4.84
CA ALA A 71 -0.59 6.94 3.96
C ALA A 71 -0.66 7.46 2.51
N SER A 72 -1.19 8.67 2.35
CA SER A 72 -1.15 9.52 1.14
C SER A 72 -0.47 10.86 1.48
N ASP A 73 -0.52 11.85 0.59
CA ASP A 73 -0.01 13.21 0.87
C ASP A 73 -1.11 14.27 1.07
N GLY A 74 -2.37 13.92 0.80
CA GLY A 74 -3.50 14.86 0.86
C GLY A 74 -3.46 15.96 -0.23
N LEU A 75 -2.61 15.82 -1.25
CA LEU A 75 -2.48 16.77 -2.34
C LEU A 75 -3.21 16.28 -3.60
N PRO A 76 -3.73 17.19 -4.45
CA PRO A 76 -4.25 16.80 -5.76
C PRO A 76 -3.20 16.10 -6.63
N LYS A 77 -1.93 16.48 -6.45
CA LYS A 77 -0.77 15.95 -7.16
C LYS A 77 0.45 15.97 -6.25
N ALA A 78 1.20 14.87 -6.23
CA ALA A 78 2.33 14.72 -5.33
C ALA A 78 3.53 15.56 -5.75
N ILE A 79 4.26 16.12 -4.80
CA ILE A 79 5.54 16.80 -5.05
C ILE A 79 6.67 15.80 -4.81
N GLY A 80 7.60 15.66 -5.75
CA GLY A 80 8.76 14.79 -5.60
C GLY A 80 10.08 15.52 -5.81
N VAL A 81 11.06 14.79 -6.36
CA VAL A 81 12.45 15.25 -6.47
C VAL A 81 12.55 16.61 -7.16
N PHE A 82 13.43 17.48 -6.65
CA PHE A 82 13.61 18.86 -7.11
C PHE A 82 12.36 19.74 -7.00
N GLY A 83 11.39 19.38 -6.15
CA GLY A 83 10.14 20.11 -5.97
C GLY A 83 9.19 20.01 -7.17
N LYS A 84 9.36 18.99 -8.01
CA LYS A 84 8.54 18.82 -9.23
C LYS A 84 7.21 18.15 -8.90
N GLU A 85 6.14 18.63 -9.52
CA GLU A 85 4.79 18.09 -9.38
C GLU A 85 4.60 16.83 -10.25
N ASN A 86 4.09 15.76 -9.66
CA ASN A 86 3.70 14.53 -10.35
C ASN A 86 2.39 14.75 -11.13
N PRO A 87 2.14 14.01 -12.22
CA PRO A 87 0.93 14.17 -13.00
C PRO A 87 -0.35 13.65 -12.29
N ARG A 88 -0.22 13.01 -11.13
CA ARG A 88 -1.31 12.36 -10.38
C ARG A 88 -1.10 12.51 -8.87
N ASN A 89 -2.19 12.35 -8.13
CA ASN A 89 -2.19 12.20 -6.68
C ASN A 89 -1.39 10.94 -6.26
N ALA A 90 -0.78 10.97 -5.07
CA ALA A 90 -0.24 9.76 -4.44
C ALA A 90 -1.38 8.96 -3.78
N PRO A 91 -1.69 7.73 -4.25
CA PRO A 91 -2.72 6.91 -3.62
C PRO A 91 -2.26 6.47 -2.22
N SER A 92 -3.21 6.08 -1.36
CA SER A 92 -2.86 5.45 -0.09
C SER A 92 -2.12 4.13 -0.32
N ILE A 93 -1.07 3.88 0.47
CA ILE A 93 -0.43 2.55 0.52
C ILE A 93 -1.08 1.60 1.54
N PHE A 94 -2.03 2.08 2.36
CA PHE A 94 -2.78 1.17 3.23
C PHE A 94 -3.57 0.18 2.37
N ASN A 95 -3.41 -1.11 2.67
CA ASN A 95 -4.00 -2.22 1.95
C ASN A 95 -3.55 -2.38 0.48
N ALA A 96 -2.58 -1.59 -0.01
CA ALA A 96 -2.13 -1.68 -1.40
C ALA A 96 -1.57 -3.06 -1.77
N ALA A 97 -1.07 -3.81 -0.78
CA ALA A 97 -0.66 -5.20 -0.91
C ALA A 97 -1.76 -6.15 -1.42
N LEU A 98 -3.03 -5.77 -1.29
CA LEU A 98 -4.19 -6.56 -1.70
C LEU A 98 -4.67 -6.20 -3.12
N ASN A 99 -4.13 -5.13 -3.73
CA ASN A 99 -4.48 -4.79 -5.11
C ASN A 99 -3.90 -5.82 -6.09
N PHE A 100 -4.68 -6.18 -7.11
CA PHE A 100 -4.26 -7.13 -8.16
C PHE A 100 -3.19 -6.54 -9.11
N LYS A 101 -3.08 -5.21 -9.16
CA LYS A 101 -2.04 -4.43 -9.85
C LYS A 101 -1.74 -3.18 -9.04
N GLN A 102 -0.56 -2.61 -9.22
CA GLN A 102 -0.17 -1.36 -8.57
C GLN A 102 -0.17 -0.18 -9.55
N HIS A 103 -0.08 1.02 -8.99
CA HIS A 103 -0.05 2.30 -9.69
C HIS A 103 -1.34 2.64 -10.48
N TRP A 104 -1.51 3.92 -10.80
CA TRP A 104 -2.75 4.46 -11.38
C TRP A 104 -3.15 3.86 -12.72
N ARG A 105 -2.21 3.36 -13.53
CA ARG A 105 -2.53 2.77 -14.84
C ARG A 105 -2.48 1.24 -14.80
N GLY A 106 -2.34 0.64 -13.61
CA GLY A 106 -2.26 -0.81 -13.43
C GLY A 106 -1.05 -1.45 -14.11
N GLU A 107 0.01 -0.68 -14.40
CA GLU A 107 1.17 -1.12 -15.18
C GLU A 107 2.32 -1.68 -14.32
N ARG A 108 1.99 -2.05 -13.09
CA ARG A 108 2.93 -2.57 -12.09
C ARG A 108 2.38 -3.86 -11.54
N GLU A 109 3.20 -4.88 -11.61
CA GLU A 109 2.77 -6.26 -11.35
C GLU A 109 2.56 -6.52 -9.86
N SER A 110 3.34 -5.86 -9.01
CA SER A 110 3.30 -6.05 -7.57
C SER A 110 3.84 -4.82 -6.82
N LEU A 111 3.79 -4.85 -5.49
CA LEU A 111 4.39 -3.81 -4.64
C LEU A 111 5.91 -3.75 -4.86
N GLU A 112 6.56 -4.91 -4.94
CA GLU A 112 8.00 -5.03 -5.15
C GLU A 112 8.41 -4.40 -6.50
N ASP A 113 7.65 -4.68 -7.56
CA ASP A 113 7.84 -4.08 -8.89
C ASP A 113 7.62 -2.55 -8.87
N GLN A 114 6.58 -2.09 -8.16
CA GLN A 114 6.30 -0.67 -7.99
C GLN A 114 7.40 0.05 -7.22
N ALA A 115 7.87 -0.50 -6.10
CA ALA A 115 8.93 0.07 -5.27
C ALA A 115 10.27 0.13 -6.02
N GLU A 116 10.63 -0.92 -6.77
CA GLU A 116 11.83 -0.95 -7.60
C GLU A 116 11.76 0.11 -8.71
N LYS A 117 10.67 0.16 -9.47
CA LYS A 117 10.53 1.11 -10.60
C LYS A 117 10.42 2.57 -10.15
N SER A 118 9.97 2.82 -8.91
CA SER A 118 9.84 4.18 -8.36
C SER A 118 11.19 4.90 -8.24
N LEU A 119 12.30 4.14 -8.11
CA LEU A 119 13.67 4.67 -8.06
C LEU A 119 14.03 5.51 -9.30
N LEU A 120 13.43 5.18 -10.46
CA LEU A 120 13.69 5.84 -11.75
C LEU A 120 12.61 6.85 -12.14
N GLY A 121 11.54 6.98 -11.34
CA GLY A 121 10.47 7.93 -11.63
C GLY A 121 11.04 9.35 -11.69
N ALA A 122 11.03 9.98 -12.86
CA ALA A 122 11.72 11.26 -13.11
C ALA A 122 11.28 12.40 -12.18
N VAL A 123 10.04 12.35 -11.70
CA VAL A 123 9.42 13.30 -10.76
C VAL A 123 9.16 12.66 -9.39
N SER A 124 9.59 11.41 -9.19
CA SER A 124 9.54 10.69 -7.92
C SER A 124 10.91 10.73 -7.27
N PHE A 125 11.79 9.76 -7.55
CA PHE A 125 13.16 9.71 -7.03
C PHE A 125 14.19 10.32 -7.99
N GLY A 126 13.94 10.32 -9.30
CA GLY A 126 14.74 11.01 -10.30
C GLY A 126 16.10 10.39 -10.64
N ASN A 127 16.39 9.15 -10.22
CA ASN A 127 17.66 8.52 -10.60
C ASN A 127 17.66 8.15 -12.09
N PRO A 128 18.80 8.29 -12.80
CA PRO A 128 18.92 7.93 -14.21
C PRO A 128 18.89 6.40 -14.43
N ASP A 129 19.36 5.64 -13.44
CA ASP A 129 19.41 4.18 -13.46
C ASP A 129 19.43 3.61 -12.03
N GLN A 130 19.24 2.30 -11.92
CA GLN A 130 19.18 1.60 -10.63
C GLN A 130 20.54 1.57 -9.93
N ALA A 131 21.64 1.53 -10.70
CA ALA A 131 22.99 1.51 -10.15
C ALA A 131 23.31 2.80 -9.38
N THR A 132 22.84 3.94 -9.89
CA THR A 132 22.96 5.25 -9.24
C THR A 132 22.18 5.31 -7.94
N ALA A 133 20.97 4.72 -7.89
CA ALA A 133 20.21 4.63 -6.65
C ALA A 133 20.91 3.73 -5.61
N MET A 134 21.37 2.55 -6.03
CA MET A 134 21.97 1.57 -5.12
C MET A 134 23.38 1.97 -4.65
N SER A 135 24.15 2.71 -5.44
CA SER A 135 25.47 3.21 -5.02
C SER A 135 25.37 4.13 -3.80
N LYS A 136 24.31 4.94 -3.70
CA LYS A 136 24.03 5.79 -2.53
C LYS A 136 23.75 4.97 -1.29
N LEU A 137 23.03 3.85 -1.40
CA LEU A 137 22.82 2.92 -0.28
C LEU A 137 24.10 2.18 0.10
N LYS A 138 24.88 1.73 -0.89
CA LYS A 138 26.18 1.06 -0.67
C LYS A 138 27.16 1.97 0.07
N ALA A 139 27.07 3.29 -0.11
CA ALA A 139 27.88 4.28 0.59
C ALA A 139 27.49 4.49 2.07
N VAL A 140 26.41 3.87 2.56
CA VAL A 140 25.94 3.99 3.95
C VAL A 140 26.27 2.69 4.71
N PRO A 141 27.24 2.70 5.65
CA PRO A 141 27.72 1.48 6.32
C PRO A 141 26.63 0.68 7.04
N ALA A 142 25.60 1.37 7.56
CA ALA A 142 24.49 0.73 8.27
C ALA A 142 23.64 -0.21 7.40
N TYR A 143 23.63 -0.04 6.07
CA TYR A 143 22.83 -0.88 5.18
C TYR A 143 23.50 -2.22 4.84
N ALA A 144 24.83 -2.32 4.86
CA ALA A 144 25.53 -3.56 4.56
C ALA A 144 25.04 -4.73 5.44
N GLY A 145 25.03 -4.54 6.76
CA GLY A 145 24.54 -5.54 7.70
C GLY A 145 23.03 -5.79 7.61
N ALA A 146 22.24 -4.74 7.34
CA ALA A 146 20.78 -4.86 7.24
C ALA A 146 20.36 -5.68 6.01
N PHE A 147 20.97 -5.44 4.84
CA PHE A 147 20.74 -6.21 3.62
C PHE A 147 21.26 -7.65 3.74
N ALA A 148 22.46 -7.86 4.28
CA ALA A 148 22.98 -9.22 4.50
C ALA A 148 22.07 -10.06 5.42
N LYS A 149 21.49 -9.44 6.44
CA LYS A 149 20.52 -10.11 7.33
C LYS A 149 19.19 -10.41 6.64
N ALA A 150 18.71 -9.51 5.77
CA ALA A 150 17.45 -9.67 5.06
C ALA A 150 17.52 -10.65 3.87
N PHE A 151 18.71 -10.80 3.29
CA PHE A 151 18.99 -11.63 2.11
C PHE A 151 20.22 -12.52 2.33
N PRO A 152 20.15 -13.49 3.26
CA PRO A 152 21.28 -14.37 3.53
C PRO A 152 21.64 -15.21 2.30
N GLY A 153 22.94 -15.32 2.01
CA GLY A 153 23.47 -16.09 0.88
C GLY A 153 23.57 -15.33 -0.44
N ASP A 154 22.94 -14.16 -0.56
CA ASP A 154 23.12 -13.28 -1.72
C ASP A 154 24.50 -12.61 -1.69
N GLN A 155 25.24 -12.68 -2.80
CA GLN A 155 26.60 -12.16 -2.91
C GLN A 155 26.64 -10.64 -3.17
N ASP A 156 25.55 -10.06 -3.70
CA ASP A 156 25.40 -8.60 -3.84
C ASP A 156 24.01 -8.16 -3.34
N PRO A 157 23.76 -8.20 -2.02
CA PRO A 157 22.42 -8.05 -1.48
C PRO A 157 21.87 -6.62 -1.62
N ILE A 158 22.72 -5.61 -1.80
CA ILE A 158 22.29 -4.21 -2.02
C ILE A 158 22.05 -3.98 -3.52
N ASN A 159 20.89 -4.43 -3.99
CA ASN A 159 20.44 -4.28 -5.38
C ASN A 159 18.96 -3.84 -5.45
N SER A 160 18.50 -3.37 -6.61
CA SER A 160 17.17 -2.78 -6.80
C SER A 160 16.03 -3.77 -6.59
N LYS A 161 16.24 -5.03 -6.92
CA LYS A 161 15.27 -6.10 -6.69
C LYS A 161 15.08 -6.35 -5.19
N ASN A 162 16.17 -6.43 -4.44
CA ASN A 162 16.13 -6.58 -2.99
C ASN A 162 15.58 -5.33 -2.28
N TRP A 163 15.80 -4.13 -2.83
CA TRP A 163 15.07 -2.92 -2.43
C TRP A 163 13.55 -3.12 -2.57
N GLY A 164 13.09 -3.54 -3.74
CA GLY A 164 11.67 -3.79 -4.01
C GLY A 164 11.08 -4.83 -3.06
N VAL A 165 11.76 -5.96 -2.88
CA VAL A 165 11.33 -7.04 -1.96
C VAL A 165 11.25 -6.56 -0.51
N ALA A 166 12.24 -5.81 -0.03
CA ALA A 166 12.25 -5.31 1.34
C ALA A 166 11.11 -4.30 1.57
N VAL A 167 10.98 -3.29 0.70
CA VAL A 167 9.91 -2.29 0.79
C VAL A 167 8.53 -2.96 0.71
N GLY A 168 8.32 -3.85 -0.25
CA GLY A 168 7.07 -4.61 -0.38
C GLY A 168 6.77 -5.46 0.86
N ALA A 169 7.77 -6.06 1.50
CA ALA A 169 7.59 -6.81 2.75
C ALA A 169 7.09 -5.91 3.89
N PHE A 170 7.59 -4.67 3.99
CA PHE A 170 7.08 -3.68 4.94
C PHE A 170 5.64 -3.25 4.59
N GLU A 171 5.37 -2.92 3.33
CA GLU A 171 4.04 -2.47 2.89
C GLU A 171 2.95 -3.55 3.08
N ARG A 172 3.30 -4.84 3.00
CA ARG A 172 2.40 -5.96 3.32
C ARG A 172 1.95 -6.00 4.78
N THR A 173 2.63 -5.28 5.67
CA THR A 173 2.20 -5.13 7.07
C THR A 173 1.17 -4.01 7.27
N LEU A 174 0.98 -3.15 6.27
CA LEU A 174 0.15 -1.95 6.36
C LEU A 174 -1.32 -2.24 6.03
N LEU A 175 -1.89 -3.21 6.74
CA LEU A 175 -3.30 -3.60 6.63
C LEU A 175 -4.15 -2.88 7.68
N THR A 176 -5.32 -2.39 7.28
CA THR A 176 -6.22 -1.60 8.12
C THR A 176 -7.65 -2.19 8.12
N PRO A 177 -7.91 -3.28 8.86
CA PRO A 177 -9.24 -3.85 8.96
C PRO A 177 -10.19 -2.85 9.63
N SER A 178 -11.47 -2.98 9.29
CA SER A 178 -12.54 -2.08 9.66
C SER A 178 -13.75 -2.82 10.23
N LYS A 179 -14.78 -2.08 10.62
CA LYS A 179 -16.08 -2.66 11.01
C LYS A 179 -16.75 -3.43 9.88
N PHE A 180 -16.43 -3.10 8.62
CA PHE A 180 -16.97 -3.84 7.48
C PHE A 180 -16.38 -5.25 7.40
N ASP A 181 -15.10 -5.43 7.74
CA ASP A 181 -14.47 -6.75 7.80
C ASP A 181 -15.07 -7.62 8.91
N ALA A 182 -15.38 -7.03 10.08
CA ALA A 182 -16.09 -7.71 11.16
C ALA A 182 -17.51 -8.14 10.71
N PHE A 183 -18.21 -7.28 9.98
CA PHE A 183 -19.51 -7.60 9.37
C PHE A 183 -19.40 -8.78 8.40
N LEU A 184 -18.47 -8.73 7.45
CA LEU A 184 -18.20 -9.83 6.52
C LEU A 184 -17.81 -11.13 7.22
N SER A 185 -17.21 -11.04 8.42
CA SER A 185 -16.86 -12.20 9.25
C SER A 185 -18.02 -12.76 10.08
N GLY A 186 -19.22 -12.17 9.99
CA GLY A 186 -20.44 -12.68 10.63
C GLY A 186 -21.04 -11.80 11.73
N ASP A 187 -20.36 -10.72 12.13
CA ASP A 187 -20.91 -9.79 13.11
C ASP A 187 -21.90 -8.82 12.45
N ALA A 188 -23.16 -9.23 12.36
CA ALA A 188 -24.25 -8.43 11.82
C ALA A 188 -24.48 -7.09 12.56
N SER A 189 -23.92 -6.92 13.77
CA SER A 189 -24.04 -5.70 14.58
C SER A 189 -22.89 -4.71 14.36
N ALA A 190 -21.81 -5.12 13.68
CA ALA A 190 -20.64 -4.28 13.43
C ALA A 190 -20.98 -3.02 12.60
N LEU A 191 -22.00 -3.09 11.76
CA LEU A 191 -22.53 -1.96 10.99
C LEU A 191 -23.83 -1.43 11.61
N SER A 192 -23.94 -0.11 11.73
CA SER A 192 -25.20 0.56 12.08
C SER A 192 -26.28 0.32 11.00
N LYS A 193 -27.54 0.56 11.34
CA LYS A 193 -28.65 0.44 10.37
C LYS A 193 -28.47 1.34 9.14
N GLN A 194 -27.93 2.54 9.33
CA GLN A 194 -27.62 3.45 8.23
C GLN A 194 -26.50 2.90 7.34
N GLN A 195 -25.44 2.32 7.93
CA GLN A 195 -24.35 1.69 7.18
C GLN A 195 -24.83 0.46 6.40
N GLN A 196 -25.69 -0.36 6.99
CA GLN A 196 -26.31 -1.50 6.31
C GLN A 196 -27.18 -1.06 5.11
N ALA A 197 -27.97 0.01 5.27
CA ALA A 197 -28.74 0.59 4.17
C ALA A 197 -27.83 1.15 3.05
N GLY A 198 -26.70 1.77 3.41
CA GLY A 198 -25.69 2.24 2.46
C GLY A 198 -25.02 1.09 1.69
N LEU A 199 -24.64 0.02 2.38
CA LEU A 199 -24.08 -1.19 1.75
C LEU A 199 -25.08 -1.82 0.77
N ARG A 200 -26.35 -1.95 1.17
CA ARG A 200 -27.43 -2.43 0.29
C ARG A 200 -27.52 -1.57 -0.96
N LYS A 201 -27.60 -0.25 -0.78
CA LYS A 201 -27.64 0.71 -1.90
C LYS A 201 -26.44 0.55 -2.83
N PHE A 202 -25.23 0.38 -2.30
CA PHE A 202 -23.99 0.22 -3.08
C PHE A 202 -24.02 -1.03 -3.98
N ILE A 203 -24.51 -2.15 -3.44
CA ILE A 203 -24.69 -3.40 -4.20
C ILE A 203 -25.81 -3.24 -5.25
N ASP A 204 -26.97 -2.72 -4.84
CA ASP A 204 -28.15 -2.62 -5.71
C ASP A 204 -27.94 -1.70 -6.93
N ILE A 205 -27.06 -0.70 -6.81
CA ILE A 205 -26.72 0.20 -7.94
C ILE A 205 -25.52 -0.30 -8.77
N GLY A 206 -24.96 -1.46 -8.44
CA GLY A 206 -23.90 -2.11 -9.23
C GLY A 206 -22.50 -1.52 -9.03
N CYS A 207 -22.19 -0.97 -7.85
CA CYS A 207 -20.83 -0.49 -7.55
C CYS A 207 -19.88 -1.58 -7.04
N ALA A 208 -20.40 -2.76 -6.70
CA ALA A 208 -19.66 -3.88 -6.11
C ALA A 208 -18.79 -4.64 -7.14
#